data_AF-A0A1B1BQ65-F1
#
_entry.id   AF-A0A1B1BQ65-F1
#
_cell.length_a   1.000
_cell.length_b   1.000
_cell.length_c   1.000
_cell.angle_alpha   90.00
_cell.angle_beta   90.00
_cell.angle_gamma   90.00
#
_symmetry.space_group_name_H-M   'P 1'
#
loop_
_entity.id
_entity.type
_entity.pdbx_description
1 polymer ?
#
loop_
_entity_poly.entity_id
_entity_poly.type
_entity_poly.pdbx_seq_one_letter_code
_entity_poly.pdbx_strand_id
1 'polypeptide(L)' 'MSKGTMTLQPALHRAQIELDKMPANAVILDSYGHAWQQGGTPGRGVASGYWYRAFGDDTEVSSFELAQRGPIKRMKV' A
#
# COMPACT_ATOMS: atom_id res chain seq x y z
N MET A 1 -29.46 6.41 10.39
CA MET A 1 -28.06 6.69 10.04
C MET A 1 -27.66 5.75 8.93
N SER A 2 -27.62 6.22 7.68
CA SER A 2 -27.27 5.38 6.53
C SER A 2 -25.77 5.09 6.56
N LYS A 3 -25.39 3.82 6.77
CA LYS A 3 -24.04 3.35 6.48
C LYS A 3 -23.90 3.36 4.96
N GLY A 4 -23.44 4.49 4.42
CA GLY A 4 -23.08 4.59 3.02
C GLY A 4 -22.04 3.51 2.73
N THR A 5 -22.43 2.48 1.99
CA THR A 5 -21.49 1.60 1.33
C THR A 5 -20.62 2.48 0.46
N MET A 6 -19.43 2.84 0.95
CA MET A 6 -18.37 3.41 0.14
C MET A 6 -17.99 2.33 -0.86
N THR A 7 -18.74 2.27 -1.96
CA THR A 7 -18.37 1.50 -3.14
C THR A 7 -17.11 2.18 -3.64
N LEU A 8 -15.96 1.66 -3.21
CA LEU A 8 -14.67 2.13 -3.69
C LEU A 8 -14.74 2.14 -5.21
N GLN A 9 -14.33 3.26 -5.84
CA GLN A 9 -14.26 3.33 -7.29
C GLN A 9 -13.54 2.06 -7.78
N PRO A 10 -14.03 1.35 -8.82
CA PRO A 10 -13.51 0.02 -9.17
C PRO A 10 -11.99 -0.04 -9.39
N ALA A 11 -11.35 1.07 -9.77
CA ALA A 11 -9.90 1.18 -9.83
C ALA A 11 -9.22 1.14 -8.45
N LEU A 12 -9.75 1.87 -7.48
CA LEU A 12 -9.22 1.90 -6.11
C LEU A 12 -9.42 0.55 -5.42
N HIS A 13 -10.59 -0.09 -5.58
CA HIS A 13 -10.83 -1.43 -5.05
C HIS A 13 -9.83 -2.45 -5.60
N ARG A 14 -9.55 -2.42 -6.91
CA ARG A 14 -8.55 -3.30 -7.54
C ARG A 14 -7.15 -3.02 -7.01
N ALA A 15 -6.77 -1.75 -6.90
CA ALA A 15 -5.47 -1.36 -6.36
C ALA A 15 -5.28 -1.88 -4.92
N GLN A 16 -6.28 -1.73 -4.05
CA GLN A 16 -6.23 -2.23 -2.68
C GLN A 16 -6.06 -3.76 -2.64
N ILE A 17 -6.86 -4.51 -3.40
CA ILE A 17 -6.74 -5.97 -3.47
C ILE A 17 -5.34 -6.41 -3.92
N GLU A 18 -4.77 -5.72 -4.92
CA GLU A 18 -3.43 -6.05 -5.40
C GLU A 18 -2.38 -5.77 -4.33
N LEU A 19 -2.47 -4.65 -3.60
CA LEU A 19 -1.58 -4.33 -2.49
C LEU A 19 -1.65 -5.38 -1.36
N ASP A 20 -2.87 -5.80 -0.98
CA ASP A 20 -3.06 -6.78 0.09
C ASP A 20 -2.46 -8.16 -0.23
N LYS A 21 -2.33 -8.49 -1.52
CA LYS A 21 -1.77 -9.77 -2.00
C LYS A 21 -0.27 -9.73 -2.22
N MET A 22 0.37 -8.57 -2.15
CA MET A 22 1.80 -8.47 -2.38
C MET A 22 2.56 -9.22 -1.27
N PRO A 23 3.74 -9.80 -1.60
CA PRO A 23 4.54 -10.48 -0.60
C PRO A 23 5.18 -9.49 0.36
N ALA A 24 5.55 -9.96 1.56
CA ALA A 24 6.34 -9.17 2.50
C ALA A 24 7.61 -8.63 1.83
N ASN A 25 7.97 -7.38 2.16
CA ASN A 25 9.08 -6.63 1.56
C ASN A 25 8.92 -6.30 0.06
N ALA A 26 7.73 -6.48 -0.54
CA ALA A 26 7.46 -5.97 -1.87
C ALA A 26 7.64 -4.45 -1.91
N VAL A 27 8.16 -3.93 -3.03
CA VAL A 27 8.36 -2.50 -3.24
C VAL A 27 7.55 -2.01 -4.44
N ILE A 28 6.88 -0.88 -4.27
CA ILE A 28 6.12 -0.20 -5.31
C ILE A 28 6.41 1.29 -5.35
N LEU A 29 6.04 1.93 -6.46
CA LEU A 29 6.02 3.38 -6.58
C LEU A 29 4.58 3.90 -6.64
N ASP A 30 4.30 4.94 -5.86
CA ASP A 30 3.06 5.72 -6.02
C ASP A 30 3.18 6.72 -7.18
N SER A 31 2.08 7.43 -7.48
CA SER A 31 2.06 8.42 -8.58
C SER A 31 2.94 9.64 -8.37
N TYR A 32 3.39 9.88 -7.13
CA TYR A 32 4.31 10.95 -6.76
C TYR A 32 5.78 10.49 -6.80
N GLY A 33 6.04 9.22 -7.14
CA GLY A 33 7.37 8.64 -7.19
C GLY A 33 7.93 8.22 -5.82
N HIS A 34 7.10 8.15 -4.78
CA HIS A 34 7.56 7.61 -3.49
C HIS A 34 7.60 6.09 -3.52
N ALA A 35 8.70 5.54 -2.99
CA ALA A 35 8.86 4.12 -2.79
C ALA A 35 8.19 3.67 -1.48
N TRP A 36 7.32 2.67 -1.59
CA TRP A 36 6.63 2.04 -0.47
C TRP A 36 7.03 0.58 -0.39
N GLN A 37 7.41 0.13 0.80
CA GLN A 37 7.76 -1.25 1.08
C GLN A 37 6.68 -1.89 1.97
N GLN A 38 6.21 -3.07 1.59
CA GLN A 38 5.30 -3.83 2.42
C GLN A 38 6.01 -4.37 3.66
N GLY A 39 5.37 -4.19 4.82
CA GLY A 39 5.83 -4.74 6.08
C GLY A 39 5.93 -6.27 6.07
N GLY A 40 6.65 -6.81 7.06
CA GLY A 40 6.82 -8.25 7.18
C GLY A 40 8.26 -8.74 7.17
N THR A 41 9.23 -7.92 7.61
CA THR A 41 10.52 -8.48 8.06
C THR A 41 10.28 -9.15 9.41
N PRO A 42 10.36 -10.50 9.51
CA PRO A 42 10.24 -11.17 10.81
C PRO A 42 11.36 -10.67 11.73
N GLY A 43 10.99 -10.19 12.92
CA GLY A 43 11.96 -9.71 13.92
C GLY A 43 12.28 -8.20 13.89
N ARG A 44 11.73 -7.41 12.95
CA ARG A 44 11.86 -5.93 12.98
C ARG A 44 10.62 -5.19 13.50
N GLY A 45 9.60 -5.90 13.99
CA GLY A 45 8.36 -5.29 14.50
C GLY A 45 7.45 -4.68 13.42
N VAL A 46 7.74 -4.93 12.14
CA VAL A 46 7.01 -4.36 11.01
C VAL A 46 5.77 -5.22 10.72
N ALA A 47 4.59 -4.70 11.00
CA ALA A 47 3.34 -5.46 10.88
C ALA A 47 3.03 -5.78 9.41
N SER A 48 2.64 -7.03 9.13
CA SER A 48 2.09 -7.42 7.83
C SER A 48 0.78 -6.68 7.57
N GLY A 49 0.62 -6.08 6.38
CA GLY A 49 -0.57 -5.31 6.00
C GLY A 49 -0.40 -3.79 6.04
N TYR A 50 0.77 -3.31 6.45
CA TYR A 50 1.15 -1.90 6.38
C TYR A 50 2.28 -1.68 5.37
N TRP A 51 2.33 -0.46 4.83
CA TRP A 51 3.30 0.00 3.84
C TRP A 51 4.11 1.15 4.43
N TYR A 52 5.42 1.05 4.30
CA TYR A 52 6.37 1.98 4.90
C TYR A 52 7.11 2.72 3.80
N ARG A 53 7.23 4.03 3.95
CA ARG A 53 8.01 4.83 3.01
C ARG A 53 9.50 4.48 3.16
N ALA A 54 10.13 4.02 2.07
CA ALA A 54 11.49 3.49 2.11
C ALA A 54 12.55 4.54 2.49
N PHE A 55 12.28 5.83 2.26
CA PHE A 55 13.16 6.95 2.60
C PHE A 55 12.34 8.18 3.00
N GLY A 56 12.74 8.88 4.06
CA GLY A 56 12.37 10.28 4.32
C GLY A 56 11.75 10.58 5.68
N ASP A 57 10.85 9.76 6.21
CA ASP A 57 10.02 10.18 7.35
C ASP A 57 9.33 9.05 8.15
N ASP A 58 9.69 7.78 7.93
CA ASP A 58 9.07 6.61 8.58
C ASP A 58 7.52 6.55 8.43
N THR A 59 6.95 7.22 7.41
CA THR A 59 5.50 7.21 7.19
C THR A 59 5.00 5.78 6.97
N GLU A 60 3.99 5.40 7.74
CA GLU A 60 3.23 4.16 7.61
C GLU A 60 1.84 4.46 7.04
N VAL A 61 1.38 3.64 6.09
CA VAL A 61 0.02 3.68 5.54
C VAL A 61 -0.54 2.29 5.35
N SER A 62 -1.86 2.17 5.40
CA SER A 62 -2.59 0.98 4.99
C SER A 62 -2.61 0.81 3.46
N SER A 63 -2.90 -0.39 2.98
CA SER A 63 -3.16 -0.64 1.53
C SER A 63 -4.27 0.26 0.98
N PHE A 64 -5.26 0.60 1.80
CA PHE A 64 -6.38 1.46 1.41
C PHE A 64 -5.91 2.89 1.12
N GLU A 65 -5.12 3.47 2.02
CA GLU A 65 -4.57 4.82 1.86
C GLU A 65 -3.57 4.88 0.71
N LEU A 66 -2.80 3.81 0.48
CA LEU A 66 -1.86 3.74 -0.63
C LEU A 66 -2.58 3.60 -1.99
N ALA A 67 -3.67 2.84 -2.06
CA ALA A 67 -4.51 2.72 -3.25
C ALA A 67 -5.13 4.05 -3.70
N GLN A 68 -5.36 4.98 -2.76
CA GLN A 68 -5.85 6.33 -3.07
C GLN A 68 -4.82 7.21 -3.78
N ARG A 69 -3.52 6.87 -3.71
CA ARG A 69 -2.43 7.68 -4.29
C ARG A 69 -2.25 7.48 -5.79
N GLY A 70 -3.13 6.77 -6.48
CA GLY A 70 -3.10 6.61 -7.94
C GLY A 70 -2.30 5.39 -8.41
N PRO A 71 -2.05 5.25 -9.73
CA PRO A 71 -1.61 3.99 -10.32
C PRO A 71 -0.27 3.52 -9.76
N ILE A 72 -0.34 2.39 -9.06
CA ILE A 72 0.79 1.70 -8.46
C ILE A 72 1.56 1.02 -9.58
N LYS A 73 2.80 1.46 -9.83
CA LYS A 73 3.68 0.76 -10.77
C LYS A 73 4.48 -0.29 -10.00
N ARG A 74 4.22 -1.56 -10.29
CA ARG A 74 5.01 -2.67 -9.73
C ARG A 74 6.42 -2.62 -10.28
N MET A 75 7.42 -2.54 -9.40
CA MET A 75 8.82 -2.69 -9.81
C MET A 75 9.15 -4.19 -9.87
N LYS A 76 9.71 -4.66 -10.99
CA LYS A 76 10.40 -5.95 -11.04
C LYS A 76 11.81 -5.70 -10.48
N VAL A 77 12.13 -6.32 -9.37
CA VAL A 77 13.50 -6.42 -8.85
C VAL A 77 14.12 -7.69 -9.39
#